data_AF-A0A429FR65-F1
#
_entry.id   AF-A0A429FR65-F1
#
_cell.length_a   1.000
_cell.length_b   1.000
_cell.length_c   1.000
_cell.angle_alpha   90.00
_cell.angle_beta   90.00
_cell.angle_gamma   90.00
#
_symmetry.space_group_name_H-M   'P 1'
#
loop_
_entity.id
_entity.type
_entity.pdbx_description
1 polymer ?
#
loop_
_entity_poly.entity_id
_entity_poly.type
_entity_poly.pdbx_seq_one_letter_code
_entity_poly.pdbx_strand_id
1 'polypeptide(L)'
;MPIAVVRAEAFYTPPPSQPADLWADVPAAERVWKWIEWRLGRRTLPPEGTVEDVYFARINQNRWLADCTSCGSAQVVSPTDPRYACTECGWGWCTLIFPSDVAAVEAALLGLKPALRNWWNPEDPANPDKPIVGAPDPGPLTSPA
;
A
#
# COMPACT_ATOMS: atom_id res chain seq x y z
N MET A 1 -23.31 4.02 -6.93
CA MET A 1 -22.10 4.86 -6.77
C MET A 1 -20.87 3.99 -6.97
N PRO A 2 -19.85 4.43 -7.72
CA PRO A 2 -18.59 3.69 -7.80
C PRO A 2 -17.94 3.62 -6.42
N ILE A 3 -17.47 2.44 -6.02
CA ILE A 3 -16.68 2.26 -4.80
C ILE A 3 -15.31 2.87 -5.08
N ALA A 4 -14.87 3.85 -4.29
CA ALA A 4 -13.53 4.44 -4.41
C ALA A 4 -12.44 3.45 -3.96
N VAL A 5 -11.21 3.63 -4.46
CA VAL A 5 -10.04 2.95 -3.91
C VAL A 5 -9.83 3.45 -2.48
N VAL A 6 -9.64 2.51 -1.56
CA VAL A 6 -9.55 2.81 -0.14
C VAL A 6 -8.13 3.27 0.21
N ARG A 7 -8.06 4.41 0.89
CA ARG A 7 -6.85 5.04 1.45
C ARG A 7 -6.88 4.96 2.98
N ALA A 8 -5.74 5.19 3.62
CA ALA A 8 -5.59 5.08 5.08
C ALA A 8 -6.64 5.89 5.86
N GLU A 9 -6.90 7.13 5.48
CA GLU A 9 -7.86 8.02 6.15
C GLU A 9 -9.31 7.54 6.08
N ALA A 10 -9.67 6.75 5.06
CA ALA A 10 -11.00 6.15 4.91
C ALA A 10 -11.10 4.76 5.56
N PHE A 11 -9.96 4.07 5.75
CA PHE A 11 -9.93 2.73 6.34
C PHE A 11 -9.77 2.77 7.86
N TYR A 12 -8.86 3.59 8.36
CA TYR A 12 -8.58 3.77 9.77
C TYR A 12 -9.47 4.87 10.33
N THR A 13 -10.69 4.47 10.70
CA THR A 13 -11.69 5.35 11.29
C THR A 13 -11.78 5.15 12.80
N PRO A 14 -12.21 6.19 13.55
CA PRO A 14 -12.55 6.08 14.96
C PRO A 14 -13.54 4.95 15.26
N PRO A 15 -13.66 4.53 16.54
CA PRO A 15 -14.71 3.61 16.98
C PRO A 15 -16.10 4.10 16.58
N PRO A 16 -17.04 3.21 16.20
CA PRO A 16 -18.40 3.62 15.84
C PRO A 16 -19.17 4.33 16.97
N SER A 17 -18.73 4.17 18.23
CA SER A 17 -19.29 4.85 19.40
C SER A 17 -18.75 6.26 19.61
N GLN A 18 -17.78 6.69 18.81
CA GLN A 18 -17.12 7.99 18.90
C GLN A 18 -17.41 8.83 17.64
N PRO A 19 -17.21 10.16 17.69
CA PRO A 19 -17.37 11.02 16.52
C PRO A 19 -16.50 10.57 15.35
N ALA A 20 -17.03 10.62 14.12
CA ALA A 20 -16.35 10.18 12.91
C ALA A 20 -15.10 11.02 12.58
N ASP A 21 -15.07 12.27 13.05
CA ASP A 21 -14.01 13.26 12.87
C ASP A 21 -13.00 13.28 14.01
N LEU A 22 -13.10 12.39 15.00
CA LEU A 22 -12.18 12.36 16.14
C LEU A 22 -10.69 12.26 15.75
N TRP A 23 -10.39 11.66 14.59
CA TRP A 23 -9.03 11.54 14.06
C TRP A 23 -8.75 12.47 12.88
N ALA A 24 -9.55 13.53 12.69
CA ALA A 24 -9.37 14.48 11.58
C ALA A 24 -7.96 15.10 11.56
N ASP A 25 -7.42 15.44 12.73
CA ASP A 25 -6.09 16.05 12.88
C ASP A 25 -4.95 15.02 12.96
N VAL A 26 -5.25 13.72 12.90
CA VAL A 26 -4.22 12.66 12.91
C VAL A 26 -3.73 12.45 11.47
N PRO A 27 -2.42 12.59 11.20
CA PRO A 27 -1.85 12.32 9.88
C PRO A 27 -2.23 10.93 9.37
N ALA A 28 -2.46 10.79 8.06
CA ALA A 28 -2.99 9.55 7.51
C ALA A 28 -2.08 8.34 7.79
N ALA A 29 -0.76 8.52 7.77
CA ALA A 29 0.20 7.47 8.08
C ALA A 29 0.21 7.07 9.57
N GLU A 30 -0.32 7.93 10.45
CA GLU A 30 -0.36 7.69 11.90
C GLU A 30 -1.68 7.08 12.38
N ARG A 31 -2.75 7.14 11.57
CA ARG A 31 -4.08 6.60 11.95
C ARG A 31 -4.08 5.10 12.22
N VAL A 32 -3.18 4.33 11.59
CA VAL A 32 -3.04 2.89 11.84
C VAL A 32 -2.71 2.60 13.30
N TRP A 33 -1.91 3.44 13.97
CA TRP A 33 -1.53 3.25 15.37
C TRP A 33 -2.72 3.46 16.31
N LYS A 34 -3.52 4.51 16.08
CA LYS A 34 -4.79 4.74 16.79
C LYS A 34 -5.77 3.61 16.59
N TRP A 35 -5.86 3.11 15.35
CA TRP A 35 -6.72 2.00 15.01
C TRP A 35 -6.30 0.70 15.70
N ILE A 36 -5.00 0.37 15.73
CA ILE A 36 -4.48 -0.82 16.40
C ILE A 36 -4.67 -0.73 17.91
N GLU A 37 -4.44 0.43 18.50
CA GLU A 37 -4.69 0.67 19.93
C GLU A 37 -6.13 0.35 20.29
N TRP A 38 -7.09 0.89 19.53
CA TRP A 38 -8.50 0.65 19.76
C TRP A 38 -8.93 -0.79 19.40
N ARG A 39 -8.59 -1.28 18.20
CA ARG A 39 -9.11 -2.57 17.69
C ARG A 39 -8.47 -3.78 18.32
N LEU A 40 -7.18 -3.69 18.61
CA LEU A 40 -6.39 -4.82 19.08
C LEU A 40 -5.98 -4.66 20.55
N GLY A 41 -6.26 -3.51 21.19
CA GLY A 41 -5.88 -3.26 22.57
C GLY A 41 -4.37 -3.14 22.78
N ARG A 42 -3.60 -2.87 21.71
CA ARG A 42 -2.14 -2.82 21.77
C ARG A 42 -1.66 -1.38 21.98
N ARG A 43 -0.80 -1.15 22.97
CA ARG A 43 -0.15 0.16 23.18
C ARG A 43 1.10 0.29 22.31
N THR A 44 0.89 0.32 21.00
CA THR A 44 1.96 0.51 20.01
C THR A 44 2.11 2.00 19.69
N LEU A 45 3.33 2.52 19.82
CA LEU A 45 3.68 3.89 19.44
C LEU A 45 4.40 3.89 18.09
N PRO A 46 4.20 4.92 17.25
CA PRO A 46 5.03 5.10 16.07
C PRO A 46 6.50 5.22 16.46
N PRO A 47 7.43 4.71 15.63
CA PRO A 47 8.86 4.89 15.88
C PRO A 47 9.23 6.38 15.87
N GLU A 48 10.25 6.77 16.63
CA GLU A 48 10.69 8.17 16.71
C GLU A 48 11.61 8.58 15.54
N GLY A 49 12.27 7.61 14.91
CA GLY A 49 13.27 7.84 13.86
C GLY A 49 12.80 7.52 12.44
N THR A 50 13.43 8.18 11.47
CA THR A 50 13.35 7.82 10.06
C THR A 50 14.48 6.87 9.67
N VAL A 51 14.22 6.01 8.71
CA VAL A 51 15.22 5.15 8.06
C VAL A 51 15.30 5.49 6.57
N GLU A 52 16.42 5.13 5.94
CA GLU A 52 16.66 5.43 4.51
C GLU A 52 15.91 4.47 3.56
N ASP A 53 15.30 3.41 4.10
CA ASP A 53 14.51 2.46 3.32
C ASP A 53 13.36 3.14 2.58
N VAL A 54 13.14 2.61 1.37
CA VAL A 54 12.09 3.06 0.46
C VAL A 54 11.16 1.89 0.17
N TYR A 55 9.86 2.16 0.28
CA TYR A 55 8.80 1.21 -0.03
C TYR A 55 7.96 1.73 -1.18
N PHE A 56 7.40 0.82 -1.97
CA PHE A 56 6.46 1.15 -3.04
C PHE A 56 5.04 0.85 -2.60
N ALA A 57 4.14 1.82 -2.79
CA ALA A 57 2.72 1.60 -2.59
C ALA A 57 2.16 0.78 -3.75
N ARG A 58 1.25 -0.14 -3.42
CA ARG A 58 0.49 -0.93 -4.41
C ARG A 58 -1.00 -0.90 -4.08
N ILE A 59 -1.84 -1.24 -5.04
CA ILE A 59 -3.25 -1.51 -4.77
C ILE A 59 -3.45 -3.01 -4.69
N ASN A 60 -4.09 -3.47 -3.62
CA ASN A 60 -4.55 -4.85 -3.50
C ASN A 60 -5.99 -4.90 -3.05
N GLN A 61 -6.82 -5.56 -3.85
CA GLN A 61 -8.26 -5.69 -3.60
C GLN A 61 -8.91 -4.36 -3.18
N ASN A 62 -8.66 -3.31 -3.97
CA ASN A 62 -9.21 -1.97 -3.77
C ASN A 62 -8.68 -1.18 -2.56
N ARG A 63 -7.50 -1.50 -2.02
CA ARG A 63 -6.81 -0.71 -0.98
C ARG A 63 -5.40 -0.36 -1.40
N TRP A 64 -4.98 0.88 -1.15
CA TRP A 64 -3.56 1.23 -1.16
C TRP A 64 -2.86 0.56 0.02
N LEU A 65 -1.80 -0.20 -0.25
CA LEU A 65 -1.00 -0.92 0.73
C LEU A 65 0.48 -0.61 0.57
N ALA A 66 1.21 -0.74 1.68
CA ALA A 66 2.66 -0.93 1.69
C ALA A 66 2.98 -2.26 2.39
N ASP A 67 3.94 -3.02 1.87
CA ASP A 67 4.38 -4.30 2.44
C ASP A 67 5.74 -4.14 3.11
N CYS A 68 5.84 -4.52 4.37
CA CYS A 68 7.10 -4.58 5.10
C CYS A 68 7.95 -5.74 4.59
N THR A 69 9.09 -5.43 4.00
CA THR A 69 10.08 -6.41 3.53
C THR A 69 10.82 -7.11 4.67
N SER A 70 10.84 -6.49 5.86
CA SER A 70 11.49 -7.05 7.05
C SER A 70 10.69 -8.19 7.69
N CYS A 71 9.36 -8.02 7.88
CA CYS A 71 8.52 -8.99 8.59
C CYS A 71 7.33 -9.54 7.79
N GLY A 72 7.11 -9.08 6.56
CA GLY A 72 6.01 -9.53 5.69
C GLY A 72 4.63 -8.97 6.04
N SER A 73 4.53 -8.08 7.03
CA SER A 73 3.27 -7.39 7.36
C SER A 73 2.90 -6.36 6.29
N ALA A 74 1.63 -5.96 6.23
CA ALA A 74 1.16 -4.91 5.32
C ALA A 74 0.19 -3.96 6.01
N GLN A 75 0.26 -2.68 5.68
CA GLN A 75 -0.64 -1.64 6.21
C GLN A 75 -1.33 -0.90 5.06
N VAL A 76 -2.54 -0.41 5.33
CA VAL A 76 -3.24 0.50 4.41
C VAL A 76 -2.55 1.85 4.48
N VAL A 77 -2.29 2.46 3.33
CA VAL A 77 -1.52 3.71 3.22
C VAL A 77 -2.27 4.75 2.42
N SER A 78 -1.75 5.98 2.37
CA SER A 78 -2.40 7.06 1.62
C SER A 78 -1.39 7.96 0.93
N PRO A 79 -1.66 8.37 -0.32
CA PRO A 79 -0.83 9.34 -1.03
C PRO A 79 -0.84 10.73 -0.39
N THR A 80 -1.79 11.04 0.51
CA THR A 80 -1.81 12.32 1.22
C THR A 80 -0.76 12.40 2.32
N ASP A 81 -0.16 11.27 2.70
CA ASP A 81 0.92 11.17 3.69
C ASP A 81 1.87 10.03 3.28
N PRO A 82 2.88 10.30 2.42
CA PRO A 82 3.79 9.31 1.85
C PRO A 82 4.88 8.84 2.83
N ARG A 83 4.50 8.66 4.09
CA ARG A 83 5.33 8.07 5.16
C ARG A 83 4.78 6.68 5.48
N TYR A 84 5.68 5.76 5.82
CA TYR A 84 5.30 4.41 6.21
C TYR A 84 6.10 3.93 7.41
N ALA A 85 5.43 3.34 8.40
CA ALA A 85 6.09 2.62 9.48
C ALA A 85 5.30 1.35 9.79
N CYS A 86 6.00 0.22 9.89
CA CYS A 86 5.37 -1.06 10.16
C CYS A 86 4.95 -1.16 11.62
N THR A 87 3.65 -1.38 11.86
CA THR A 87 3.10 -1.52 13.20
C THR A 87 3.37 -2.86 13.87
N GLU A 88 3.94 -3.82 13.13
CA GLU A 88 4.25 -5.15 13.66
C GLU A 88 5.70 -5.24 14.15
N CYS A 89 6.68 -4.85 13.33
CA CYS A 89 8.10 -4.92 13.72
C CYS A 89 8.71 -3.59 14.15
N GLY A 90 8.05 -2.45 13.89
CA GLY A 90 8.52 -1.14 14.34
C GLY A 90 9.82 -0.64 13.67
N TRP A 91 10.15 -1.13 12.47
CA TRP A 91 11.43 -0.86 11.78
C TRP A 91 11.86 0.62 11.77
N GLY A 92 10.93 1.53 11.52
CA GLY A 92 11.18 2.97 11.44
C GLY A 92 10.26 3.64 10.42
N TRP A 93 10.29 4.97 10.38
CA TRP A 93 9.60 5.74 9.34
C TRP A 93 10.40 5.71 8.03
N CYS A 94 9.82 5.11 7.01
CA CYS A 94 10.39 4.93 5.69
C CYS A 94 9.71 5.87 4.69
N THR A 95 10.39 6.16 3.58
CA THR A 95 9.78 6.87 2.46
C THR A 95 8.87 5.92 1.69
N LEU A 96 7.64 6.35 1.39
CA LEU A 96 6.68 5.56 0.61
C LEU A 96 6.43 6.20 -0.76
N ILE A 97 6.75 5.46 -1.82
CA ILE A 97 6.59 5.90 -3.21
C ILE A 97 5.20 5.54 -3.72
N PHE A 98 4.43 6.57 -4.08
CA PHE A 98 3.22 6.47 -4.88
C PHE A 98 3.53 6.75 -6.35
N PRO A 99 2.68 6.30 -7.30
CA PRO A 99 2.78 6.76 -8.68
C PRO A 99 2.62 8.28 -8.75
N SER A 100 3.25 8.91 -9.76
CA SER A 100 3.14 10.35 -10.00
C SER A 100 1.70 10.81 -10.26
N ASP A 101 0.87 9.95 -10.86
CA ASP A 101 -0.56 10.19 -11.07
C ASP A 101 -1.42 9.11 -10.38
N VAL A 102 -1.65 9.32 -9.08
CA VAL A 102 -2.53 8.49 -8.25
C VAL A 102 -3.94 8.43 -8.81
N ALA A 103 -4.47 9.55 -9.28
CA ALA A 103 -5.85 9.64 -9.73
C ALA A 103 -6.09 8.80 -11.00
N ALA A 104 -5.13 8.83 -11.94
CA ALA A 104 -5.18 7.99 -13.13
C ALA A 104 -5.13 6.50 -12.78
N VAL A 105 -4.28 6.09 -11.84
CA VAL A 105 -4.20 4.69 -11.37
C VAL A 105 -5.52 4.26 -10.74
N GLU A 106 -6.10 5.06 -9.85
CA GLU A 106 -7.38 4.74 -9.22
C GLU A 106 -8.51 4.67 -10.25
N ALA A 107 -8.57 5.62 -11.19
CA ALA A 107 -9.57 5.67 -12.25
C ALA A 107 -9.52 4.45 -13.19
N ALA A 108 -8.31 4.01 -13.56
CA ALA A 108 -8.11 2.84 -14.42
C ALA A 108 -8.70 1.55 -13.83
N LEU A 109 -8.81 1.47 -12.49
CA LEU A 109 -9.32 0.29 -11.79
C LEU A 109 -10.83 0.33 -11.54
N LEU A 110 -11.51 1.47 -11.75
CA LEU A 110 -12.92 1.63 -11.37
C LEU A 110 -13.87 0.70 -12.14
N GLY A 111 -13.51 0.31 -13.36
CA GLY A 111 -14.27 -0.66 -14.18
C GLY A 111 -14.23 -2.09 -13.66
N LEU A 112 -13.28 -2.42 -12.77
CA LEU A 112 -13.14 -3.75 -12.18
C LEU A 112 -13.96 -3.88 -10.89
N LYS A 113 -14.41 -5.10 -10.57
CA LYS A 113 -14.96 -5.41 -9.24
C LYS A 113 -13.87 -5.17 -8.19
N PRO A 114 -14.18 -4.66 -6.97
CA PRO A 114 -13.17 -4.33 -5.96
C PRO A 114 -12.14 -5.44 -5.68
N ALA A 115 -12.57 -6.70 -5.63
CA ALA A 115 -11.68 -7.84 -5.41
C ALA A 115 -10.65 -8.08 -6.52
N LEU A 116 -10.90 -7.55 -7.73
CA LEU A 116 -10.01 -7.65 -8.90
C LEU A 116 -9.14 -6.42 -9.08
N ARG A 117 -9.32 -5.37 -8.26
CA ARG A 117 -8.52 -4.14 -8.33
C ARG A 117 -7.18 -4.36 -7.68
N ASN A 118 -6.21 -4.76 -8.49
CA ASN A 118 -4.83 -4.93 -8.10
C ASN A 118 -3.97 -4.09 -9.04
N TRP A 119 -2.95 -3.44 -8.49
CA TRP A 119 -2.00 -2.64 -9.25
C TRP A 119 -0.68 -2.63 -8.51
N TRP A 120 0.42 -2.75 -9.25
CA TRP A 120 1.78 -2.66 -8.74
C TRP A 120 2.46 -1.44 -9.34
N ASN A 121 3.31 -0.77 -8.56
CA ASN A 121 4.14 0.30 -9.10
C ASN A 121 5.11 -0.30 -10.14
N PRO A 122 5.22 0.27 -11.35
CA PRO A 122 6.16 -0.22 -12.37
C PRO A 122 7.62 -0.25 -11.89
N GLU A 123 8.00 0.66 -10.99
CA GLU A 123 9.35 0.77 -10.44
C GLU A 123 9.60 -0.20 -9.27
N ASP A 124 8.56 -0.81 -8.71
CA ASP A 124 8.69 -1.71 -7.56
C ASP A 124 9.53 -2.96 -7.94
N PRO A 125 10.68 -3.19 -7.27
CA PRO A 125 11.48 -4.42 -7.40
C PRO A 125 10.64 -5.71 -7.34
N ALA A 126 9.62 -5.74 -6.48
CA ALA A 126 8.76 -6.89 -6.22
C ALA A 126 7.57 -7.03 -7.18
N ASN A 127 7.36 -6.10 -8.13
CA ASN A 127 6.26 -6.18 -9.09
C ASN A 127 6.35 -7.48 -9.92
N PRO A 128 5.35 -8.39 -9.82
CA PRO A 128 5.35 -9.65 -10.56
C PRO A 128 5.04 -9.49 -12.05
N ASP A 129 4.44 -8.36 -12.44
CA ASP A 129 3.99 -8.07 -13.81
C ASP A 129 5.07 -7.37 -14.65
N LYS A 130 6.33 -7.44 -14.22
CA LYS A 130 7.46 -6.84 -14.97
C LYS A 130 7.58 -7.49 -16.36
N PRO A 131 7.73 -6.68 -17.43
CA PRO A 131 8.06 -7.22 -18.74
C PRO A 131 9.34 -8.05 -18.65
N ILE A 132 9.31 -9.29 -19.11
CA ILE A 132 10.51 -10.12 -19.23
C ILE A 132 11.37 -9.49 -20.33
N VAL A 133 12.42 -8.77 -19.94
CA VAL A 133 13.40 -8.23 -20.89
C VAL A 133 14.25 -9.40 -21.40
N GLY A 134 14.10 -9.72 -22.68
CA GLY A 134 14.97 -10.68 -23.36
C GLY A 134 14.59 -12.15 -23.23
N ALA A 135 13.33 -12.51 -23.48
CA ALA A 135 13.06 -13.88 -23.92
C ALA A 135 13.99 -14.16 -25.13
N PRO A 136 14.94 -15.12 -25.04
CA PRO A 136 15.74 -15.46 -26.19
C PRO A 136 14.78 -15.89 -27.30
N ASP A 137 14.96 -15.32 -28.50
CA ASP A 137 14.28 -15.78 -29.70
C ASP A 137 14.45 -17.31 -29.74
N PRO A 138 13.37 -18.11 -29.67
CA PRO A 138 13.48 -19.53 -29.86
C PRO A 138 13.92 -19.71 -31.31
N GLY A 139 15.24 -19.76 -31.52
CA GLY A 139 15.84 -19.88 -32.84
C GLY A 139 15.14 -20.96 -33.64
N PRO A 140 15.17 -20.88 -34.97
CA PRO A 140 14.32 -21.67 -35.86
C PRO A 140 14.34 -23.14 -35.45
N LEU A 141 13.15 -23.71 -35.22
CA LEU A 141 12.97 -25.13 -34.92
C LEU A 141 13.59 -25.95 -36.06
N THR A 142 14.82 -26.40 -35.90
CA THR A 142 15.43 -27.37 -36.81
C THR A 142 14.71 -28.70 -36.59
N SER A 143 13.88 -29.09 -37.56
CA SER A 143 13.31 -30.42 -37.59
C SER A 143 14.44 -31.46 -37.65
N PRO A 144 14.41 -32.53 -36.84
CA PRO A 144 15.36 -33.62 -36.98
C PRO A 144 15.14 -34.33 -38.33
N ALA A 145 16.26 -34.66 -38.97
CA ALA A 145 16.34 -35.38 -40.24
C ALA A 145 15.98 -36.86 -40.12
#